data_AF-A0A0B7AVK0-F1
#
_entry.id   AF-A0A0B7AVK0-F1
#
_cell.length_a   1.000
_cell.length_b   1.000
_cell.length_c   1.000
_cell.angle_alpha   90.00
_cell.angle_beta   90.00
_cell.angle_gamma   90.00
#
_symmetry.space_group_name_H-M   'P 1'
#
loop_
_entity.id
_entity.type
_entity.pdbx_description
1 polymer ?
#
loop_
_entity_poly.entity_id
_entity_poly.type
_entity_poly.pdbx_seq_one_letter_code
_entity_poly.pdbx_strand_id
1 'polypeptide(L)' 'MENVNIHPHPKERNLKLCNNYRTIALISHASKILLRFIMKRIERKLEHEVQAGFRHGRGTRDHILT' A
#
# COMPACT_ATOMS: atom_id res chain seq x y z
N MET A 1 -10.77 -12.28 -18.20
CA MET A 1 -9.94 -11.38 -17.36
C MET A 1 -10.90 -10.67 -16.43
N GLU A 2 -10.78 -10.86 -15.11
CA GLU A 2 -11.63 -10.12 -14.17
C GLU A 2 -11.38 -8.62 -14.34
N ASN A 3 -12.45 -7.84 -14.48
CA ASN A 3 -12.35 -6.39 -14.61
C ASN A 3 -11.86 -5.81 -13.28
N VAL A 4 -10.62 -5.31 -13.25
CA VAL A 4 -10.08 -4.59 -12.09
C VAL A 4 -10.79 -3.24 -12.01
N ASN A 5 -11.44 -2.96 -10.88
CA ASN A 5 -12.09 -1.67 -10.65
C ASN A 5 -11.03 -0.61 -10.35
N ILE A 6 -10.97 0.44 -11.16
CA ILE A 6 -9.91 1.44 -11.13
C ILE A 6 -10.52 2.82 -10.81
N HIS A 7 -9.99 3.51 -9.80
CA HIS A 7 -10.46 4.82 -9.39
C HIS A 7 -9.31 5.85 -9.31
N PRO A 8 -9.45 7.03 -9.93
CA PRO A 8 -8.48 8.12 -9.78
C PRO A 8 -8.63 8.79 -8.41
N HIS A 9 -7.52 8.96 -7.71
CA HIS A 9 -7.44 9.64 -6.41
C HIS A 9 -6.40 10.76 -6.49
N PRO A 10 -6.71 11.99 -6.04
CA PRO A 10 -5.72 13.07 -6.00
C PRO A 10 -4.55 12.77 -5.04
N LYS A 11 -3.32 13.02 -5.46
CA LYS A 11 -2.08 12.93 -4.66
C LYS A 11 -1.96 14.15 -3.73
N GLU A 12 -2.31 15.33 -4.24
CA GLU A 12 -2.16 16.61 -3.58
C GLU A 12 -3.46 17.43 -3.64
N ARG A 13 -3.53 18.53 -2.89
CA ARG A 13 -4.70 19.42 -2.84
C ARG A 13 -5.01 20.11 -4.19
N ASN A 14 -4.02 20.30 -5.05
CA ASN A 14 -4.25 20.95 -6.34
C ASN A 14 -4.87 19.96 -7.34
N LEU A 15 -6.19 20.07 -7.53
CA LEU A 15 -7.00 19.18 -8.36
C LEU A 15 -6.98 19.50 -9.86
N LYS A 16 -6.32 20.59 -10.28
CA LYS A 16 -6.36 21.07 -11.69
C LYS A 16 -5.33 20.38 -12.59
N LEU A 17 -4.27 19.80 -12.03
CA LEU A 17 -3.21 19.16 -12.80
C LEU A 17 -3.48 17.65 -12.92
N CYS A 18 -3.48 17.13 -14.15
CA CYS A 18 -3.67 15.69 -14.39
C CYS A 18 -2.59 14.84 -13.68
N ASN A 19 -1.33 15.31 -13.64
CA ASN A 19 -0.24 14.63 -12.94
C ASN A 19 -0.47 14.52 -11.41
N ASN A 20 -1.39 15.32 -10.86
CA ASN A 20 -1.74 15.27 -9.44
C ASN A 20 -2.74 14.17 -9.12
N TYR A 21 -3.14 13.34 -10.08
CA TYR A 21 -3.93 12.14 -9.81
C TYR A 21 -3.06 10.90 -9.82
N ARG A 22 -3.38 9.96 -8.94
CA ARG A 22 -2.88 8.59 -9.00
C ARG A 22 -4.06 7.65 -9.13
N THR A 23 -3.80 6.51 -9.74
CA THR A 23 -4.79 5.48 -9.94
C THR A 23 -4.72 4.48 -8.79
N ILE A 24 -5.85 4.17 -8.16
CA ILE A 24 -5.96 3.13 -7.14
C ILE A 24 -6.87 2.02 -7.69
N ALA A 25 -6.39 0.78 -7.64
CA ALA A 25 -7.21 -0.39 -7.94
C ALA A 25 -7.99 -0.80 -6.69
N LEU A 26 -9.31 -0.90 -6.80
CA LEU A 26 -10.17 -1.42 -5.76
C LEU A 26 -10.19 -2.94 -5.85
N ILE A 27 -9.88 -3.58 -4.72
CA ILE A 27 -9.94 -5.04 -4.58
C ILE A 27 -11.29 -5.46 -3.97
N SER A 28 -11.77 -6.64 -4.36
CA SER A 28 -12.98 -7.21 -3.76
C SER A 28 -12.78 -7.45 -2.26
N HIS A 29 -13.88 -7.49 -1.51
CA HIS A 29 -13.83 -7.76 -0.07
C HIS A 29 -13.22 -9.14 0.23
N ALA A 30 -13.55 -10.16 -0.57
CA ALA A 30 -12.98 -11.51 -0.44
C ALA A 30 -11.47 -11.50 -0.67
N SER A 31 -11.00 -10.84 -1.74
CA SER A 31 -9.56 -10.71 -2.04
C SER A 31 -8.82 -9.98 -0.92
N LYS A 32 -9.43 -8.96 -0.31
CA LYS A 32 -8.84 -8.25 0.84
C LYS A 32 -8.65 -9.18 2.04
N ILE A 33 -9.62 -10.03 2.36
CA ILE A 33 -9.52 -11.02 3.44
C ILE A 33 -8.39 -12.01 3.14
N LEU A 34 -8.37 -12.57 1.93
CA LEU A 34 -7.34 -13.52 1.50
C LEU A 34 -5.94 -12.90 1.60
N LEU A 35 -5.78 -11.67 1.12
CA LEU A 35 -4.53 -10.94 1.17
C LEU A 35 -4.02 -10.77 2.61
N ARG A 36 -4.91 -10.44 3.56
CA ARG A 36 -4.52 -10.33 4.98
C ARG A 36 -3.99 -11.65 5.54
N PHE A 37 -4.55 -12.79 5.12
CA PHE A 37 -4.05 -14.10 5.56
C PHE A 37 -2.66 -14.38 4.97
N ILE A 38 -2.48 -14.13 3.67
CA ILE A 38 -1.20 -14.29 2.99
C ILE A 38 -0.13 -13.40 3.64
N MET A 39 -0.43 -12.12 3.87
CA MET A 39 0.49 -11.19 4.52
C MET A 39 0.96 -11.70 5.88
N LYS A 40 0.05 -12.16 6.75
CA LYS A 40 0.40 -12.73 8.07
C LYS A 40 1.33 -13.94 7.98
N ARG A 41 1.21 -14.75 6.92
CA ARG A 41 2.08 -15.93 6.72
C ARG A 41 3.49 -15.53 6.30
N ILE A 42 3.62 -14.44 5.55
CA ILE A 42 4.89 -13.98 4.97
C ILE A 42 5.61 -12.98 5.90
N GLU A 43 4.88 -12.28 6.78
CA GLU A 43 5.40 -11.24 7.68
C GLU A 43 6.70 -11.67 8.38
N ARG A 44 6.73 -12.84 9.03
CA ARG A 44 7.92 -13.38 9.71
C ARG A 44 9.15 -13.55 8.81
N LYS A 45 8.96 -13.84 7.52
CA LYS A 45 10.08 -13.99 6.57
C LYS A 45 10.65 -12.62 6.17
N LEU A 46 9.80 -11.61 6.12
CA LEU A 46 10.17 -10.29 5.69
C LEU A 46 10.87 -9.52 6.81
N GLU A 47 10.68 -9.84 8.09
CA GLU A 47 11.25 -9.08 9.23
C GLU A 47 12.77 -8.82 9.15
N HIS A 48 13.54 -9.63 8.41
CA HIS A 48 14.99 -9.46 8.25
C HIS A 48 15.41 -8.48 7.13
N GLU A 49 14.48 -7.83 6.42
CA GLU A 49 14.83 -6.90 5.33
C GLU A 49 15.03 -5.46 5.82
N VAL A 50 15.93 -4.72 5.16
CA VAL A 50 16.33 -3.32 5.46
C VAL A 50 15.19 -2.29 5.17
N GLN A 51 14.02 -2.75 4.72
CA GLN A 51 12.91 -1.87 4.37
C GLN A 51 12.24 -1.29 5.62
N ALA A 52 12.26 0.04 5.76
CA ALA A 52 11.66 0.75 6.89
C ALA A 52 10.15 1.01 6.76
N GLY A 53 9.62 1.05 5.53
CA GLY A 53 8.19 1.20 5.27
C GLY A 53 7.43 -0.12 5.35
N PHE A 54 6.14 -0.06 5.72
CA PHE A 54 5.24 -1.23 5.79
C PHE A 54 5.67 -2.28 6.82
N ARG A 55 6.28 -1.82 7.92
CA ARG A 55 6.71 -2.64 9.05
C ARG A 55 5.91 -2.33 10.30
N HIS A 56 5.72 -3.36 11.12
CA HIS A 56 5.12 -3.15 12.43
C HIS A 56 6.09 -2.33 13.30
N GLY A 57 5.58 -1.27 13.95
CA GLY A 57 6.37 -0.47 14.90
C GLY A 57 7.49 0.40 14.30
N ARG A 58 7.70 0.43 12.98
CA ARG A 58 8.63 1.36 12.31
C ARG A 58 7.88 2.35 11.43
N GLY A 59 8.05 3.64 11.71
CA GLY A 59 7.54 4.74 10.91
C GLY A 59 8.63 5.45 10.10
N THR A 60 8.20 6.39 9.26
CA THR A 60 9.11 7.24 8.47
C THR A 60 10.10 8.02 9.34
N ARG A 61 9.70 8.40 10.57
CA ARG A 61 10.58 9.10 11.51
C ARG A 61 11.74 8.23 11.97
N ASP A 62 11.47 6.96 12.26
CA ASP A 62 12.51 6.00 12.64
C ASP A 62 13.49 5.78 11.49
N HIS A 63 13.03 5.87 10.24
CA HIS A 63 13.91 5.77 9.07
C HIS A 63 14.80 7.00 8.86
N ILE A 64 14.29 8.21 9.07
CA ILE A 64 15.08 9.45 8.91
C ILE A 64 16.18 9.56 9.99
N LEU A 65 15.95 8.95 11.16
CA LEU A 65 16.84 9.00 12.32
C LEU A 65 17.75 7.76 12.47
N THR A 66 17.61 6.73 11.61
CA THR A 66 18.49 5.55 11.56
C THR A 66 19.59 5.79 10.53
#